data_AF-A0A4Q7M4R4-F1
#
_entry.id   AF-A0A4Q7M4R4-F1
#
_cell.length_a   1.000
_cell.length_b   1.000
_cell.length_c   1.000
_cell.angle_alpha   90.00
_cell.angle_beta   90.00
_cell.angle_gamma   90.00
#
_symmetry.space_group_name_H-M   'P 1'
#
loop_
_entity.id
_entity.type
_entity.pdbx_description
1 polymer ?
#
loop_
_entity_poly.entity_id
_entity_poly.type
_entity_poly.pdbx_seq_one_letter_code
_entity_poly.pdbx_strand_id
1 'polypeptide(L)'
;MSESSGTGAGAGFTVTLGRAGAYDVVVLVVFLMFGSAAHGSADRGTGHLVALGATFFAGLAAGWALSRAWRAPARLWPTGVIIWLTTVVVGVVLRGLLIPDAGFEPGFLLITTGFLGVTLLGWRALARPPRRKS
;
A
#
# COMPACT_ATOMS: atom_id res chain seq x y z
N MET A 1 40.23 28.64 -13.45
CA MET A 1 39.75 27.30 -13.85
C MET A 1 39.76 26.41 -12.63
N SER A 2 38.63 26.30 -11.94
CA SER A 2 38.43 25.29 -10.88
C SER A 2 37.03 24.72 -11.07
N GLU A 3 36.99 23.47 -11.52
CA GLU A 3 35.79 22.66 -11.60
C GLU A 3 35.30 22.37 -10.18
N SER A 4 34.12 22.89 -9.82
CA SER A 4 33.35 22.38 -8.68
C SER A 4 32.49 21.23 -9.18
N SER A 5 33.08 20.04 -9.20
CA SER A 5 32.39 18.77 -9.37
C SER A 5 31.46 18.50 -8.17
N GLY A 6 30.31 19.17 -8.15
CA GLY A 6 29.22 19.01 -7.18
C GLY A 6 28.19 17.97 -7.61
N THR A 7 28.61 16.96 -8.37
CA THR A 7 27.71 15.96 -8.99
C THR A 7 28.02 14.59 -8.39
N GLY A 8 27.26 14.16 -7.37
CA GLY A 8 27.35 12.74 -6.97
C GLY A 8 26.85 12.32 -5.60
N ALA A 9 26.54 13.23 -4.67
CA ALA A 9 26.15 12.83 -3.31
C ALA A 9 24.65 12.56 -3.11
N GLY A 10 23.79 12.93 -4.07
CA GLY A 10 22.32 12.85 -3.94
C GLY A 10 21.62 11.76 -4.77
N ALA A 11 22.36 10.97 -5.53
CA ALA A 11 21.79 10.04 -6.53
C ALA A 11 21.52 8.61 -6.01
N GLY A 12 21.85 8.31 -4.75
CA GLY A 12 21.84 6.94 -4.20
C GLY A 12 20.74 6.60 -3.19
N PHE A 13 19.84 7.52 -2.81
CA PHE A 13 18.89 7.31 -1.69
C PHE A 13 17.40 7.34 -2.09
N THR A 14 17.09 7.53 -3.38
CA THR A 14 15.80 8.05 -3.85
C THR A 14 14.92 7.01 -4.55
N VAL A 15 14.31 6.11 -3.76
CA VAL A 15 12.86 5.96 -3.92
C VAL A 15 12.27 7.18 -3.23
N THR A 16 12.22 8.31 -3.94
CA THR A 16 11.68 9.58 -3.45
C THR A 16 10.31 9.27 -2.84
N LEU A 17 10.00 9.84 -1.68
CA LEU A 17 8.72 9.69 -0.97
C LEU A 17 7.51 9.49 -1.90
N GLY A 18 7.41 10.33 -2.94
CA GLY A 18 6.35 10.27 -3.94
C GLY A 18 6.33 8.97 -4.78
N ARG A 19 7.48 8.38 -5.14
CA ARG A 19 7.54 7.09 -5.84
C ARG A 19 7.02 5.95 -4.97
N ALA A 20 7.40 5.92 -3.69
CA ALA A 20 6.91 4.89 -2.76
C ALA A 20 5.41 5.01 -2.52
N GLY A 21 4.92 6.23 -2.28
CA GLY A 21 3.49 6.51 -2.18
C GLY A 21 2.74 6.11 -3.45
N ALA A 22 3.28 6.45 -4.62
CA ALA A 22 2.69 6.07 -5.90
C ALA A 22 2.61 4.54 -6.08
N TYR A 23 3.64 3.78 -5.70
CA TYR A 23 3.59 2.32 -5.75
C TYR A 23 2.51 1.75 -4.84
N ASP A 24 2.38 2.23 -3.61
CA ASP A 24 1.33 1.76 -2.70
C ASP A 24 -0.07 2.10 -3.23
N VAL A 25 -0.26 3.30 -3.77
CA VAL A 25 -1.53 3.72 -4.39
C VAL A 25 -1.86 2.86 -5.59
N VAL A 26 -0.90 2.62 -6.50
CA VAL A 26 -1.10 1.76 -7.68
C VAL A 26 -1.46 0.35 -7.26
N VAL A 27 -0.72 -0.23 -6.29
CA VAL A 27 -1.04 -1.54 -5.72
C VAL A 27 -2.48 -1.58 -5.21
N LEU A 28 -2.90 -0.54 -4.49
CA LEU A 28 -4.24 -0.51 -3.91
C LEU A 28 -5.34 -0.31 -4.97
N VAL A 29 -5.09 0.51 -5.99
CA VAL A 29 -6.01 0.66 -7.13
C VAL A 29 -6.15 -0.65 -7.88
N VAL A 30 -5.04 -1.35 -8.15
CA VAL A 30 -5.04 -2.66 -8.80
C VAL A 30 -5.83 -3.68 -7.97
N PHE A 31 -5.62 -3.71 -6.65
CA PHE A 31 -6.44 -4.51 -5.73
C PHE A 31 -7.93 -4.21 -5.87
N LEU A 32 -8.33 -2.93 -5.87
CA LEU A 32 -9.72 -2.52 -6.02
C LEU A 32 -10.29 -2.90 -7.38
N MET A 33 -9.52 -2.78 -8.46
CA MET A 33 -9.95 -3.18 -9.80
C MET A 33 -10.21 -4.68 -9.88
N PHE A 34 -9.28 -5.51 -9.42
CA PHE A 34 -9.46 -6.97 -9.41
C PHE A 34 -10.58 -7.40 -8.46
N GLY A 35 -10.64 -6.82 -7.26
CA GLY A 35 -11.71 -7.08 -6.30
C GLY A 35 -13.09 -6.70 -6.85
N SER A 36 -13.18 -5.55 -7.51
CA SER A 36 -14.41 -5.07 -8.16
C SER A 36 -14.86 -5.98 -9.29
N ALA A 37 -13.94 -6.35 -10.20
CA ALA A 37 -14.23 -7.25 -11.31
C ALA A 37 -14.68 -8.65 -10.82
N ALA A 38 -14.05 -9.16 -9.75
CA ALA A 38 -14.37 -10.48 -9.20
C ALA A 38 -15.74 -10.52 -8.49
N HIS A 39 -16.18 -9.41 -7.90
CA HIS A 39 -17.41 -9.37 -7.09
C HIS A 39 -18.54 -8.54 -7.71
N GLY A 40 -18.41 -8.10 -8.96
CA GLY A 40 -19.40 -7.23 -9.62
C GLY A 40 -19.63 -5.92 -8.85
N SER A 41 -18.61 -5.40 -8.14
CA SER A 41 -18.79 -4.23 -7.26
C SER A 41 -19.09 -2.97 -8.06
N ALA A 42 -18.65 -2.89 -9.32
CA ALA A 42 -18.97 -1.79 -10.24
C ALA A 42 -20.45 -1.76 -10.62
N ASP A 43 -21.10 -2.93 -10.69
CA ASP A 43 -22.51 -3.06 -11.06
C ASP A 43 -23.44 -2.54 -9.95
N ARG A 44 -22.92 -2.46 -8.72
CA ARG A 44 -23.60 -1.85 -7.56
C ARG A 44 -23.55 -0.32 -7.56
N GLY A 45 -22.94 0.28 -8.58
CA GLY A 45 -22.88 1.73 -8.79
C GLY A 45 -21.60 2.39 -8.26
N THR A 46 -21.35 3.60 -8.75
CA THR A 46 -20.14 4.39 -8.45
C THR A 46 -20.00 4.72 -6.96
N GLY A 47 -21.11 4.98 -6.26
CA GLY A 47 -21.09 5.24 -4.81
C GLY A 47 -20.52 4.07 -4.00
N HIS A 48 -20.88 2.84 -4.36
CA HIS A 48 -20.35 1.63 -3.71
C HIS A 48 -18.84 1.49 -3.94
N LEU A 49 -18.36 1.73 -5.17
CA LEU A 49 -16.93 1.70 -5.47
C LEU A 49 -16.14 2.76 -4.72
N VAL A 50 -16.67 3.99 -4.62
CA VAL A 50 -16.03 5.08 -3.88
C VAL A 50 -15.94 4.73 -2.40
N ALA A 51 -17.03 4.21 -1.81
CA ALA A 51 -17.04 3.78 -0.41
C ALA A 51 -16.02 2.64 -0.17
N LEU A 52 -16.00 1.62 -1.05
CA LEU A 52 -15.03 0.53 -0.98
C LEU A 52 -13.60 1.04 -1.05
N GLY A 53 -13.28 1.90 -2.02
CA GLY A 53 -11.96 2.51 -2.14
C GLY A 53 -11.57 3.29 -0.89
N ALA A 54 -12.46 4.15 -0.38
CA ALA A 54 -12.20 4.99 0.77
C ALA A 54 -11.79 4.18 2.01
N THR A 55 -12.40 3.02 2.25
CA THR A 55 -12.09 2.16 3.41
C THR A 55 -10.61 1.73 3.43
N PHE A 56 -10.09 1.25 2.31
CA PHE A 56 -8.70 0.79 2.22
C PHE A 56 -7.70 1.94 2.09
N PHE A 57 -8.07 3.03 1.39
CA PHE A 57 -7.23 4.22 1.32
C PHE A 57 -7.04 4.85 2.70
N ALA A 58 -8.09 4.87 3.54
CA ALA A 58 -7.98 5.29 4.93
C ALA A 58 -7.00 4.41 5.72
N GLY A 59 -7.06 3.09 5.53
CA GLY A 59 -6.10 2.16 6.14
C GLY A 59 -4.66 2.36 5.66
N LEU A 60 -4.46 2.60 4.36
CA LEU A 60 -3.14 2.93 3.80
C LEU A 60 -2.58 4.23 4.38
N ALA A 61 -3.39 5.28 4.45
CA ALA A 61 -3.00 6.56 5.04
C ALA A 61 -2.64 6.41 6.53
N ALA A 62 -3.46 5.67 7.29
CA ALA A 62 -3.19 5.37 8.69
C ALA A 62 -1.90 4.56 8.87
N GLY A 63 -1.64 3.58 8.00
CA GLY A 63 -0.41 2.79 8.00
C GLY A 63 0.84 3.65 7.75
N TRP A 64 0.76 4.58 6.80
CA TRP A 64 1.81 5.55 6.53
C TRP A 64 2.09 6.47 7.72
N ALA A 65 1.03 6.98 8.36
CA ALA A 65 1.12 7.79 9.59
C ALA A 65 1.77 7.00 10.75
N LEU A 66 1.26 5.81 11.05
CA LEU A 66 1.68 5.00 12.18
C LEU A 66 3.13 4.52 12.06
N SER A 67 3.55 4.15 10.85
CA SER A 67 4.93 3.73 10.59
C SER A 67 5.91 4.89 10.43
N ARG A 68 5.41 6.14 10.35
CA ARG A 68 6.19 7.31 9.96
C ARG A 68 6.96 7.05 8.66
N ALA A 69 6.26 6.49 7.68
CA ALA A 69 6.84 5.95 6.45
C ALA A 69 7.69 6.97 5.68
N TRP A 70 7.42 8.27 5.82
CA TRP A 70 8.24 9.34 5.25
C TRP A 70 9.71 9.32 5.69
N ARG A 71 10.07 8.67 6.81
CA ARG A 71 11.46 8.53 7.25
C ARG A 71 12.20 7.37 6.57
N ALA A 72 11.48 6.34 6.14
CA ALA A 72 12.06 5.15 5.51
C ALA A 72 11.00 4.38 4.70
N PRO A 73 10.55 4.92 3.54
CA PRO A 73 9.34 4.44 2.88
C PRO A 73 9.49 3.06 2.22
N ALA A 74 10.70 2.74 1.73
CA ALA A 74 11.02 1.45 1.11
C ALA A 74 11.42 0.35 2.11
N ARG A 75 11.43 0.64 3.42
CA ARG A 75 11.85 -0.33 4.44
C ARG A 75 10.77 -1.41 4.61
N LEU A 76 11.07 -2.67 4.32
CA LEU A 76 10.11 -3.78 4.52
C LEU A 76 9.67 -3.92 5.99
N TRP A 77 10.62 -3.93 6.93
CA TRP A 77 10.35 -4.04 8.36
C TRP A 77 11.00 -2.88 9.14
N PRO A 78 10.24 -2.13 9.95
CA PRO A 78 8.82 -2.36 10.28
C PRO A 78 7.83 -1.67 9.32
N THR A 79 8.27 -0.70 8.50
CA THR A 79 7.38 0.19 7.74
C THR A 79 6.37 -0.56 6.85
N GLY A 80 6.85 -1.44 5.98
CA GLY A 80 6.00 -2.21 5.07
C GLY A 80 4.97 -3.07 5.81
N VAL A 81 5.38 -3.75 6.89
CA VAL A 81 4.47 -4.60 7.66
C VAL A 81 3.42 -3.79 8.41
N ILE A 82 3.79 -2.66 9.01
CA ILE A 82 2.81 -1.77 9.65
C ILE A 82 1.81 -1.25 8.62
N ILE A 83 2.27 -0.81 7.45
CA ILE A 83 1.38 -0.35 6.37
C ILE A 83 0.42 -1.47 5.98
N TRP A 84 0.94 -2.65 5.66
CA TRP A 84 0.13 -3.80 5.25
C TRP A 84 -0.94 -4.17 6.28
N LEU A 85 -0.54 -4.37 7.54
CA LEU A 85 -1.48 -4.78 8.59
C LEU A 85 -2.53 -3.70 8.85
N THR A 86 -2.13 -2.42 8.90
CA THR A 86 -3.10 -1.33 9.11
C THR A 86 -4.05 -1.19 7.92
N THR A 87 -3.57 -1.33 6.68
CA THR A 87 -4.45 -1.30 5.49
C THR A 87 -5.50 -2.41 5.53
N VAL A 88 -5.11 -3.63 5.90
CA VAL A 88 -6.03 -4.77 6.03
C VAL A 88 -7.03 -4.53 7.15
N VAL A 89 -6.55 -4.25 8.37
CA VAL A 89 -7.40 -4.12 9.55
C VAL A 89 -8.38 -2.96 9.41
N VAL A 90 -7.87 -1.76 9.10
CA VAL A 90 -8.73 -0.58 8.95
C VAL A 90 -9.65 -0.73 7.75
N GLY A 91 -9.16 -1.26 6.62
CA GLY A 91 -9.97 -1.46 5.42
C GLY A 91 -11.14 -2.40 5.66
N VAL A 92 -10.91 -3.56 6.29
CA VAL A 92 -11.96 -4.54 6.59
C VAL A 92 -12.95 -4.00 7.63
N VAL A 93 -12.45 -3.35 8.68
CA VAL A 93 -13.31 -2.76 9.73
C VAL A 93 -14.19 -1.65 9.15
N LEU A 94 -13.60 -0.68 8.43
CA LEU A 94 -14.37 0.39 7.81
C LEU A 94 -15.33 -0.14 6.74
N ARG A 95 -14.95 -1.18 5.98
CA ARG A 95 -15.85 -1.83 5.01
C ARG A 95 -17.10 -2.36 5.71
N GLY A 96 -16.94 -3.08 6.83
CA GLY A 96 -18.06 -3.61 7.59
C GLY A 96 -18.94 -2.54 8.23
N LEU A 97 -18.39 -1.37 8.55
CA LEU A 97 -19.13 -0.26 9.16
C LEU A 97 -19.82 0.65 8.13
N LEU A 98 -19.19 0.89 6.99
CA LEU A 98 -19.61 1.91 6.02
C LEU A 98 -20.41 1.36 4.84
N ILE A 99 -20.31 0.05 4.55
CA ILE A 99 -20.98 -0.58 3.41
C ILE A 99 -22.08 -1.51 3.95
N PRO A 100 -23.36 -1.21 3.68
CA PRO A 100 -24.46 -2.09 4.03
C PRO A 100 -24.25 -3.50 3.46
N ASP A 101 -24.59 -4.51 4.25
CA ASP A 101 -24.53 -5.94 3.87
C ASP A 101 -23.13 -6.47 3.51
N ALA A 102 -22.07 -5.69 3.72
CA ALA A 102 -20.72 -6.14 3.41
C ALA A 102 -20.25 -7.27 4.32
N GLY A 103 -20.71 -7.28 5.58
CA GLY A 103 -20.47 -8.35 6.57
C GLY A 103 -19.00 -8.70 6.82
N PHE A 104 -18.78 -9.68 7.70
CA PHE A 104 -17.48 -10.33 7.85
C PHE A 104 -17.42 -11.52 6.90
N GLU A 105 -16.60 -11.42 5.86
CA GLU A 105 -16.42 -12.47 4.85
C GLU A 105 -15.00 -13.05 4.98
N PRO A 106 -14.84 -14.31 5.46
CA PRO A 106 -13.53 -14.91 5.68
C PRO A 106 -12.69 -15.02 4.40
N GLY A 107 -13.34 -15.33 3.26
CA GLY A 107 -12.68 -15.43 1.96
C GLY A 107 -12.09 -14.10 1.50
N PHE A 108 -12.87 -13.02 1.65
CA PHE A 108 -12.39 -11.67 1.41
C PHE A 108 -11.18 -11.33 2.27
N LEU A 109 -11.25 -11.56 3.60
CA LEU A 109 -10.13 -11.26 4.49
C LEU A 109 -8.86 -12.01 4.08
N LEU A 110 -8.96 -13.30 3.75
CA LEU A 110 -7.82 -14.13 3.34
C LEU A 110 -7.17 -13.58 2.06
N ILE A 111 -7.97 -13.32 1.02
CA ILE A 111 -7.47 -12.84 -0.27
C ILE A 111 -6.93 -11.42 -0.15
N THR A 112 -7.63 -10.52 0.53
CA THR A 112 -7.18 -9.15 0.78
C THR A 112 -5.86 -9.13 1.53
N THR A 113 -5.75 -9.92 2.61
CA THR A 113 -4.51 -10.02 3.40
C THR A 113 -3.35 -10.55 2.57
N GLY A 114 -3.57 -11.64 1.83
CA GLY A 114 -2.55 -12.26 0.98
C GLY A 114 -2.12 -11.35 -0.18
N PHE A 115 -3.07 -10.82 -0.94
CA PHE A 115 -2.80 -9.97 -2.09
C PHE A 115 -2.07 -8.68 -1.68
N LEU A 116 -2.59 -7.95 -0.68
CA LEU A 116 -1.93 -6.74 -0.20
C LEU A 116 -0.58 -7.05 0.44
N GLY A 117 -0.45 -8.19 1.12
CA GLY A 117 0.82 -8.63 1.71
C GLY A 117 1.86 -8.86 0.63
N VAL A 118 1.55 -9.65 -0.39
CA VAL A 118 2.45 -9.92 -1.52
C VAL A 118 2.82 -8.64 -2.25
N THR A 119 1.86 -7.76 -2.52
CA THR A 119 2.09 -6.58 -3.37
C THR A 119 2.76 -5.42 -2.62
N LEU A 120 2.28 -5.03 -1.43
CA LEU A 120 2.87 -3.95 -0.63
C LEU A 120 4.24 -4.32 -0.06
N LEU A 121 4.44 -5.58 0.35
CA LEU A 121 5.73 -6.05 0.84
C LEU A 121 6.67 -6.42 -0.31
N GLY A 122 6.14 -6.98 -1.40
CA GLY A 122 6.92 -7.45 -2.54
C GLY A 122 7.70 -6.33 -3.21
N TRP A 123 7.08 -5.18 -3.51
CA TRP A 123 7.82 -4.07 -4.13
C TRP A 123 8.92 -3.54 -3.21
N ARG A 124 8.67 -3.50 -1.89
CA ARG A 124 9.68 -3.09 -0.89
C ARG A 124 10.81 -4.10 -0.77
N ALA A 125 10.53 -5.39 -0.92
CA ALA A 125 11.54 -6.43 -0.94
C ALA A 125 12.43 -6.31 -2.19
N LEU A 126 11.84 -6.01 -3.35
CA LEU A 126 12.58 -5.76 -4.59
C LEU A 126 13.42 -4.47 -4.55
N ALA A 127 12.96 -3.45 -3.83
CA ALA A 127 13.70 -2.21 -3.64
C ALA A 127 14.89 -2.34 -2.66
N ARG A 128 15.02 -3.45 -1.93
CA ARG A 128 16.14 -3.66 -1.02
C ARG A 128 17.42 -4.02 -1.78
N PRO A 129 18.55 -3.34 -1.50
CA PRO A 129 19.82 -3.76 -2.05
C PRO A 129 20.17 -5.18 -1.58
N PRO A 130 20.82 -6.01 -2.41
CA PRO A 130 21.37 -7.29 -1.98
C PRO A 130 22.28 -7.07 -0.76
N ARG A 131 22.10 -7.88 0.29
CA ARG A 131 23.03 -7.87 1.43
C ARG A 131 24.38 -8.36 0.90
N ARG A 132 25.35 -7.46 0.73
CA ARG A 132 26.76 -7.86 0.55
C ARG A 132 27.16 -8.63 1.82
N LYS A 133 27.42 -9.93 1.69
CA LYS A 133 28.13 -10.70 2.72
C LYS A 133 29.59 -10.24 2.67
N SER A 134 30.10 -9.72 3.78
CA SER A 134 31.53 -9.56 4.04
C SER A 134 32.14 -10.91 4.41
#